data_AF-A0A2J0LER7-F1
#
_entry.id   AF-A0A2J0LER7-F1
#
_cell.length_a   1.000
_cell.length_b   1.000
_cell.length_c   1.000
_cell.angle_alpha   90.00
_cell.angle_beta   90.00
_cell.angle_gamma   90.00
#
_symmetry.space_group_name_H-M   'P 1'
#
loop_
_entity.id
_entity.type
_entity.pdbx_description
1 polymer ?
#
loop_
_entity_poly.entity_id
_entity_poly.type
_entity_poly.pdbx_seq_one_letter_code
_entity_poly.pdbx_strand_id
1 'polypeptide(L)'
;MQEDFRKKFVLLSQVAKEKKYAQEYLGLLARRGDLGSIRIGKRWYTIWEWFWEFEKDIAAKKAEAKILEAEIKPVEKEKIAVEKTELKQEPGLQKAFAVNQANQTNQIERKADMRKTDFTSLRIGRRLPTVDLRKIVQVKIQKTEKKNQETIKEFEVRNEARRFSPSFAPEPVGKLPFLPKFAFGASLVLLFFLLFQIGFFYRKEILEIAGVESGKVAGAYSNRVDLSLVKNSSLDYLGNKGDRVKENVSFARVMLRAAMERDINQ
;
A
#
# COMPACT_ATOMS: atom_id res chain seq x y z
N MET A 1 26.28 21.69 -3.91
CA MET A 1 24.92 21.26 -3.51
C MET A 1 24.77 19.77 -3.18
N GLN A 2 25.62 18.84 -3.66
CA GLN A 2 25.39 17.39 -3.42
C GLN A 2 25.85 16.86 -2.04
N GLU A 3 26.66 17.61 -1.29
CA GLU A 3 27.23 17.11 -0.02
C GLU A 3 26.26 17.20 1.16
N ASP A 4 25.35 18.18 1.17
CA ASP A 4 24.39 18.36 2.27
C ASP A 4 23.35 17.24 2.31
N PHE A 5 23.02 16.67 1.13
CA PHE A 5 22.13 15.52 1.04
C PHE A 5 22.70 14.32 1.80
N ARG A 6 24.01 14.05 1.69
CA ARG A 6 24.57 12.82 2.27
C ARG A 6 24.59 12.81 3.81
N LYS A 7 24.54 13.98 4.46
CA LYS A 7 24.69 14.08 5.92
C LYS A 7 23.40 13.79 6.70
N LYS A 8 22.22 13.81 6.06
CA LYS A 8 20.93 13.61 6.76
C LYS A 8 20.15 12.35 6.35
N PHE A 9 20.43 11.77 5.18
CA PHE A 9 19.67 10.59 4.74
C PHE A 9 20.21 9.30 5.37
N VAL A 10 19.32 8.60 6.06
CA VAL A 10 19.55 7.29 6.66
C VAL A 10 18.86 6.23 5.79
N LEU A 11 19.49 5.07 5.64
CA LEU A 11 18.88 3.94 4.94
C LEU A 11 17.63 3.47 5.70
N LEU A 12 16.54 3.24 4.99
CA LEU A 12 15.29 2.74 5.59
C LEU A 12 15.48 1.40 6.32
N SER A 13 16.39 0.55 5.82
CA SER A 13 16.73 -0.73 6.47
C SER A 13 17.46 -0.56 7.81
N GLN A 14 18.17 0.54 8.00
CA GLN A 14 18.85 0.84 9.25
C GLN A 14 17.83 1.30 10.30
N VAL A 15 16.94 2.22 9.91
CA VAL A 15 15.82 2.66 10.76
C VAL A 15 14.95 1.48 11.19
N ALA A 16 14.65 0.55 10.26
CA ALA A 16 13.88 -0.65 10.55
C ALA A 16 14.52 -1.52 11.65
N LYS A 17 15.85 -1.70 11.61
CA LYS A 17 16.58 -2.49 12.62
C LYS A 17 16.58 -1.82 13.99
N GLU A 18 16.82 -0.51 14.02
CA GLU A 18 16.93 0.26 15.26
C GLU A 18 15.58 0.35 15.98
N LYS A 19 14.51 0.61 15.23
CA LYS A 19 13.14 0.76 15.76
C LYS A 19 12.35 -0.56 15.79
N LYS A 20 12.97 -1.68 15.42
CA LYS A 20 12.38 -3.03 15.39
C LYS A 20 11.11 -3.13 14.52
N TYR A 21 11.05 -2.36 13.44
CA TYR A 21 10.00 -2.50 12.42
C TYR A 21 10.42 -3.50 11.36
N ALA A 22 9.43 -4.14 10.72
CA ALA A 22 9.68 -4.90 9.51
C ALA A 22 10.15 -3.94 8.39
N GLN A 23 11.27 -4.26 7.74
CA GLN A 23 11.80 -3.45 6.65
C GLN A 23 10.80 -3.30 5.49
N GLU A 24 10.05 -4.37 5.19
CA GLU A 24 9.03 -4.37 4.15
C GLU A 24 7.88 -3.41 4.48
N TYR A 25 7.50 -3.32 5.75
CA TYR A 25 6.45 -2.42 6.22
C TYR A 25 6.81 -0.95 5.99
N LEU A 26 8.00 -0.53 6.40
CA LEU A 26 8.48 0.83 6.11
C LEU A 26 8.61 1.07 4.60
N GLY A 27 9.04 0.05 3.84
CA GLY A 27 9.11 0.14 2.38
C GLY A 27 7.74 0.32 1.71
N LEU A 28 6.68 -0.27 2.26
CA LEU A 28 5.31 -0.08 1.79
C LEU A 28 4.84 1.37 2.05
N LEU A 29 5.07 1.89 3.25
CA LEU A 29 4.70 3.25 3.64
C LEU A 29 5.43 4.30 2.79
N ALA A 30 6.72 4.09 2.52
CA ALA A 30 7.50 4.92 1.61
C ALA A 30 6.92 4.97 0.19
N ARG A 31 6.38 3.85 -0.32
CA ARG A 31 5.74 3.80 -1.65
C ARG A 31 4.37 4.47 -1.67
N ARG A 32 3.60 4.37 -0.57
CA ARG A 32 2.31 5.03 -0.43
C ARG A 32 2.45 6.55 -0.26
N GLY A 33 3.60 6.99 0.26
CA GLY A 33 3.85 8.39 0.59
C GLY A 33 3.41 8.75 2.02
N ASP A 34 3.00 7.76 2.82
CA ASP A 34 2.64 7.93 4.23
C ASP A 34 3.88 8.23 5.11
N LEU A 35 5.06 7.82 4.63
CA LEU A 35 6.34 8.09 5.28
C LEU A 35 7.23 8.93 4.36
N GLY A 36 7.71 10.07 4.87
CA GLY A 36 8.68 10.90 4.19
C GLY A 36 9.91 10.08 3.79
N SER A 37 10.15 9.95 2.48
CA SER A 37 11.26 9.17 1.96
C SER A 37 11.69 9.62 0.56
N ILE A 38 12.92 9.28 0.19
CA ILE A 38 13.49 9.52 -1.14
C ILE A 38 14.05 8.19 -1.65
N ARG A 39 13.82 7.91 -2.94
CA ARG A 39 14.38 6.75 -3.61
C ARG A 39 15.68 7.12 -4.32
N ILE A 40 16.79 6.52 -3.89
CA ILE A 40 18.10 6.68 -4.53
C ILE A 40 18.50 5.31 -5.08
N GLY A 41 18.43 5.17 -6.41
CA GLY A 41 18.62 3.90 -7.10
C GLY A 41 17.57 2.84 -6.74
N LYS A 42 18.03 1.72 -6.15
CA LYS A 42 17.18 0.58 -5.73
C LYS A 42 16.81 0.61 -4.24
N ARG A 43 17.22 1.64 -3.50
CA ARG A 43 17.07 1.73 -2.05
C ARG A 43 16.26 2.96 -1.67
N TRP A 44 15.57 2.85 -0.55
CA TRP A 44 14.81 3.94 0.06
C TRP A 44 15.60 4.53 1.21
N TYR A 45 15.54 5.85 1.31
CA TYR A 45 16.21 6.66 2.33
C TYR A 45 15.18 7.55 3.01
N THR A 46 15.39 7.83 4.29
CA THR A 46 14.55 8.73 5.09
C THR A 46 15.44 9.59 5.99
N ILE A 47 14.85 10.54 6.70
CA ILE A 47 15.51 11.37 7.71
C ILE A 47 14.81 11.08 9.03
N TRP A 48 15.54 11.13 10.15
CA TRP A 48 14.97 10.90 11.48
C TRP A 48 13.82 11.85 11.82
N GLU A 49 13.91 13.10 11.37
CA GLU A 49 12.87 14.14 11.51
C GLU A 49 11.51 13.63 10.96
N TRP A 50 11.49 13.18 9.70
CA TRP A 50 10.28 12.62 9.06
C TRP A 50 9.78 11.34 9.73
N PHE A 51 10.67 10.52 10.27
CA PHE A 51 10.29 9.30 10.96
C PHE A 51 9.60 9.60 12.29
N TRP A 52 10.05 10.61 13.04
CA TRP A 52 9.40 11.03 14.28
C TRP A 52 8.04 11.68 14.06
N GLU A 53 7.88 12.47 13.00
CA GLU A 53 6.57 12.98 12.58
C GLU A 53 5.59 11.84 12.32
N PHE A 54 6.04 10.83 11.58
CA PHE A 54 5.26 9.63 11.32
C PHE A 54 4.86 8.86 12.61
N GLU A 55 5.77 8.73 13.59
CA GLU A 55 5.44 8.11 14.88
C GLU A 55 4.34 8.90 15.63
N LYS A 56 4.37 10.23 15.57
CA LYS A 56 3.35 11.10 16.17
C LYS A 56 2.00 10.94 15.48
N ASP A 57 1.99 10.90 14.15
CA ASP A 57 0.75 10.74 13.37
C ASP A 57 0.08 9.40 13.63
N ILE A 58 0.86 8.31 13.76
CA ILE A 58 0.30 7.00 14.15
C ILE A 58 -0.28 7.05 15.56
N ALA A 59 0.43 7.69 16.50
CA ALA A 59 -0.03 7.79 17.87
C ALA A 59 -1.36 8.56 17.95
N ALA A 60 -1.49 9.66 17.20
CA ALA A 60 -2.74 10.43 17.09
C ALA A 60 -3.89 9.59 16.52
N LYS A 61 -3.67 8.94 15.37
CA LYS A 61 -4.69 8.06 14.74
C LYS A 61 -5.11 6.91 15.65
N LYS A 62 -4.18 6.35 16.42
CA LYS A 62 -4.49 5.28 17.38
C LYS A 62 -5.30 5.79 18.57
N ALA A 63 -5.05 7.02 19.02
CA ALA A 63 -5.85 7.64 20.07
C ALA A 63 -7.29 7.90 19.60
N GLU A 64 -7.46 8.46 18.40
CA GLU A 64 -8.76 8.67 17.77
C GLU A 64 -9.54 7.35 17.61
N ALA A 65 -8.89 6.30 17.08
CA ALA A 65 -9.51 4.99 16.93
C ALA A 65 -9.98 4.39 18.27
N LYS A 66 -9.23 4.63 19.36
CA LYS A 66 -9.60 4.14 20.69
C LYS A 66 -10.80 4.88 21.27
N ILE A 67 -10.96 6.17 20.96
CA ILE A 67 -12.13 6.97 21.37
C ILE A 67 -13.37 6.47 20.64
N LEU A 68 -13.28 6.29 19.32
CA LEU A 68 -14.37 5.74 18.50
C LEU A 68 -14.78 4.34 18.97
N GLU A 69 -13.82 3.47 19.29
CA GLU A 69 -14.12 2.13 19.80
C GLU A 69 -14.79 2.16 21.19
N ALA A 70 -14.49 3.16 22.02
CA ALA A 70 -15.14 3.34 23.31
C ALA A 70 -16.59 3.86 23.16
N GLU A 71 -16.85 4.72 22.18
CA GLU A 71 -18.20 5.24 21.89
C GLU A 71 -19.16 4.19 21.32
N ILE A 72 -18.65 3.13 20.67
CA ILE A 72 -19.50 2.09 20.05
C ILE A 72 -19.96 1.04 21.08
N LYS A 73 -19.23 0.84 22.18
CA LYS A 73 -19.51 -0.23 23.16
C LYS A 73 -20.73 -0.07 24.09
N PRO A 74 -21.34 1.11 24.34
CA PRO A 74 -22.53 1.18 25.19
C PRO A 74 -23.85 0.88 24.44
N VAL A 75 -23.92 0.97 23.11
CA VAL A 75 -25.21 0.93 22.39
C VAL A 75 -25.70 -0.50 22.06
N GLU A 76 -24.80 -1.47 21.91
CA GLU A 76 -25.20 -2.84 21.53
C GLU A 76 -25.76 -3.68 22.68
N LYS A 77 -25.62 -3.28 23.94
CA LYS A 77 -26.16 -4.06 25.08
C LYS A 77 -27.63 -3.81 25.36
N GLU A 78 -28.21 -2.70 24.90
CA GLU A 78 -29.62 -2.39 25.16
C GLU A 78 -30.57 -2.86 24.04
N LYS A 79 -30.06 -3.14 22.82
CA LYS A 79 -30.91 -3.59 21.69
C LYS A 79 -31.03 -5.11 21.53
N ILE A 80 -30.19 -5.91 22.20
CA ILE A 80 -30.25 -7.38 22.11
C ILE A 80 -31.30 -7.98 23.08
N ALA A 81 -31.93 -7.17 23.94
CA ALA A 81 -33.00 -7.64 24.83
C ALA A 81 -34.40 -7.68 24.17
N VAL A 82 -34.58 -7.09 22.97
CA VAL A 82 -35.92 -6.96 22.36
C VAL A 82 -36.16 -7.93 21.20
N GLU A 83 -35.12 -8.47 20.57
CA GLU A 83 -35.26 -9.29 19.36
C GLU A 83 -34.81 -10.76 19.59
N LYS A 84 -35.23 -11.35 20.72
CA LYS A 84 -35.15 -12.80 20.96
C LYS A 84 -36.51 -13.50 20.93
N THR A 85 -37.56 -12.77 20.60
CA THR A 85 -38.90 -13.31 20.42
C THR A 85 -39.14 -13.48 18.92
N GLU A 86 -39.32 -14.74 18.50
CA GLU A 86 -39.86 -15.16 17.20
C GLU A 86 -38.89 -15.25 16.01
N LEU A 87 -37.92 -16.17 16.08
CA LEU A 87 -37.52 -16.90 14.88
C LEU A 87 -37.66 -18.41 15.10
N LYS A 88 -38.83 -18.89 14.65
CA LYS A 88 -39.24 -20.29 14.59
C LYS A 88 -38.27 -21.03 13.68
N GLN A 89 -37.48 -21.91 14.25
CA GLN A 89 -36.45 -22.69 13.55
C GLN A 89 -37.10 -23.65 12.56
N GLU A 90 -36.69 -23.60 11.29
CA GLU A 90 -36.91 -24.71 10.36
C GLU A 90 -35.88 -25.83 10.63
N PRO A 91 -36.30 -27.07 10.91
CA PRO A 91 -35.42 -28.17 11.35
C PRO A 91 -34.52 -28.79 10.24
N GLY A 92 -34.32 -28.11 9.10
CA GLY A 92 -33.67 -28.69 7.92
C GLY A 92 -32.16 -28.45 7.77
N LEU A 93 -31.62 -27.35 8.31
CA LEU A 93 -30.29 -26.83 7.87
C LEU A 93 -29.09 -27.17 8.77
N GLN A 94 -29.30 -27.88 9.89
CA GLN A 94 -28.21 -28.17 10.84
C GLN A 94 -27.34 -29.37 10.44
N LYS A 95 -27.82 -30.24 9.52
CA LYS A 95 -27.06 -31.42 9.09
C LYS A 95 -25.97 -31.12 8.05
N ALA A 96 -26.05 -30.01 7.33
CA ALA A 96 -25.07 -29.67 6.30
C ALA A 96 -23.78 -29.04 6.86
N PHE A 97 -23.86 -28.35 8.00
CA PHE A 97 -22.68 -27.68 8.60
C PHE A 97 -21.76 -28.62 9.38
N ALA A 98 -22.29 -29.70 9.96
CA ALA A 98 -21.48 -30.67 10.71
C ALA A 98 -20.52 -31.48 9.81
N VAL A 99 -20.89 -31.73 8.56
CA VAL A 99 -20.08 -32.52 7.61
C VAL A 99 -18.84 -31.76 7.14
N ASN A 100 -18.90 -30.43 7.05
CA ASN A 100 -17.78 -29.63 6.54
C ASN A 100 -16.69 -29.35 7.60
N GLN A 101 -17.04 -29.33 8.89
CA GLN A 101 -16.05 -29.13 9.96
C GLN A 101 -15.20 -30.38 10.22
N ALA A 102 -15.76 -31.59 10.08
CA ALA A 102 -15.03 -32.85 10.26
C ALA A 102 -13.95 -33.11 9.19
N ASN A 103 -14.08 -32.53 8.00
CA ASN A 103 -13.10 -32.69 6.92
C ASN A 103 -11.88 -31.77 7.09
N GLN A 104 -11.99 -30.67 7.84
CA GLN A 104 -10.86 -29.74 8.04
C GLN A 104 -9.91 -30.19 9.16
N THR A 105 -10.44 -30.81 10.24
CA THR A 105 -9.61 -31.29 11.36
C THR A 105 -8.69 -32.44 10.95
N ASN A 106 -9.16 -33.36 10.11
CA ASN A 106 -8.36 -34.49 9.61
C ASN A 106 -7.16 -34.09 8.72
N GLN A 107 -7.17 -32.89 8.10
CA GLN A 107 -6.04 -32.42 7.30
C GLN A 107 -4.93 -31.76 8.14
N ILE A 108 -5.25 -31.25 9.33
CA ILE A 108 -4.29 -30.57 10.20
C ILE A 108 -3.42 -31.59 10.94
N GLU A 109 -3.99 -32.72 11.40
CA GLU A 109 -3.24 -33.75 12.12
C GLU A 109 -2.19 -34.45 11.23
N ARG A 110 -2.51 -34.72 9.95
CA ARG A 110 -1.55 -35.35 9.02
C ARG A 110 -0.30 -34.50 8.74
N LYS A 111 -0.32 -33.19 8.99
CA LYS A 111 0.85 -32.31 8.80
C LYS A 111 1.70 -32.15 10.06
N ALA A 112 1.20 -32.54 11.23
CA ALA A 112 1.94 -32.45 12.48
C ALA A 112 2.93 -33.62 12.67
N ASP A 113 2.64 -34.80 12.12
CA ASP A 113 3.48 -35.99 12.30
C ASP A 113 4.72 -36.02 11.40
N MET A 114 4.71 -35.32 10.26
CA MET A 114 5.87 -35.28 9.35
C MET A 114 7.02 -34.36 9.82
N ARG A 115 6.91 -33.68 10.97
CA ARG A 115 7.96 -32.75 11.46
C ARG A 115 8.77 -33.26 12.65
N LYS A 116 8.57 -34.50 13.12
CA LYS A 116 9.21 -34.99 14.35
C LYS A 116 10.37 -35.98 14.17
N THR A 117 10.75 -36.37 12.94
CA THR A 117 11.73 -37.46 12.77
C THR A 117 13.19 -37.05 12.61
N ASP A 118 13.55 -35.78 12.42
CA ASP A 118 14.90 -35.47 11.88
C ASP A 118 15.82 -34.66 12.82
N PHE A 119 15.50 -34.53 14.11
CA PHE A 119 16.30 -33.74 15.07
C PHE A 119 16.94 -34.54 16.20
N THR A 120 17.27 -35.81 15.97
CA THR A 120 18.01 -36.64 16.94
C THR A 120 19.48 -36.77 16.59
N SER A 121 20.30 -36.13 17.44
CA SER A 121 21.67 -36.52 17.82
C SER A 121 22.80 -36.36 16.81
N LEU A 122 23.33 -35.13 16.71
CA LEU A 122 24.75 -34.91 16.44
C LEU A 122 25.48 -34.59 17.75
N ARG A 123 25.78 -35.63 18.54
CA ARG A 123 26.84 -35.56 19.56
C ARG A 123 28.19 -35.57 18.81
N ILE A 124 28.80 -34.41 18.65
CA ILE A 124 30.16 -34.29 18.12
C ILE A 124 31.11 -34.06 19.29
N GLY A 125 31.56 -35.18 19.88
CA GLY A 125 32.81 -35.25 20.64
C GLY A 125 33.85 -35.95 19.78
N ARG A 126 34.44 -35.24 18.80
CA ARG A 126 35.60 -35.74 18.06
C ARG A 126 36.64 -34.62 17.94
N ARG A 127 37.84 -34.91 18.45
CA ARG A 127 39.04 -34.10 18.25
C ARG A 127 39.22 -33.87 16.76
N LEU A 128 39.25 -32.60 16.36
CA LEU A 128 39.44 -32.18 14.99
C LEU A 128 40.85 -32.61 14.54
N PRO A 129 40.99 -33.42 13.47
CA PRO A 129 42.27 -33.56 12.82
C PRO A 129 42.68 -32.18 12.29
N THR A 130 43.95 -31.81 12.45
CA THR A 130 44.56 -30.64 11.83
C THR A 130 44.53 -30.85 10.32
N VAL A 131 43.43 -30.42 9.68
CA VAL A 131 43.27 -30.50 8.25
C VAL A 131 43.99 -29.33 7.61
N ASP A 132 44.87 -29.67 6.68
CA ASP A 132 45.65 -28.74 5.89
C ASP A 132 44.71 -27.86 5.04
N LEU A 133 44.50 -26.62 5.50
CA LEU A 133 43.48 -25.68 5.00
C LEU A 133 43.62 -25.40 3.50
N ARG A 134 44.82 -25.55 2.93
CA ARG A 134 45.07 -25.32 1.50
C ARG A 134 44.37 -26.34 0.60
N LYS A 135 44.28 -27.62 1.01
CA LYS A 135 43.55 -28.65 0.24
C LYS A 135 42.04 -28.48 0.34
N ILE A 136 41.52 -28.05 1.49
CA ILE A 136 40.07 -27.80 1.66
C ILE A 136 39.62 -26.65 0.77
N VAL A 137 40.40 -25.56 0.66
CA VAL A 137 40.05 -24.40 -0.16
C VAL A 137 39.94 -24.80 -1.64
N GLN A 138 40.89 -25.58 -2.17
CA GLN A 138 40.83 -26.01 -3.58
C GLN A 138 39.65 -26.95 -3.87
N VAL A 139 39.36 -27.90 -2.98
CA VAL A 139 38.19 -28.80 -3.13
C VAL A 139 36.88 -28.01 -3.04
N LYS A 140 36.82 -26.99 -2.19
CA LYS A 140 35.62 -26.15 -2.07
C LYS A 140 35.41 -25.29 -3.31
N ILE A 141 36.47 -24.72 -3.90
CA ILE A 141 36.37 -23.96 -5.16
C ILE A 141 35.81 -24.84 -6.29
N GLN A 142 36.37 -26.04 -6.49
CA GLN A 142 35.89 -26.96 -7.53
C GLN A 142 34.45 -27.45 -7.28
N LYS A 143 34.05 -27.66 -6.03
CA LYS A 143 32.67 -28.05 -5.70
C LYS A 143 31.66 -26.92 -5.92
N THR A 144 32.10 -25.67 -5.77
CA THR A 144 31.24 -24.49 -6.01
C THR A 144 31.02 -24.27 -7.50
N GLU A 145 32.03 -24.53 -8.33
CA GLU A 145 31.92 -24.46 -9.79
C GLU A 145 30.99 -25.54 -10.36
N LYS A 146 31.08 -26.79 -9.88
CA LYS A 146 30.14 -27.85 -10.30
C LYS A 146 28.70 -27.54 -9.90
N LYS A 147 28.48 -27.02 -8.68
CA LYS A 147 27.13 -26.64 -8.22
C LYS A 147 26.53 -25.49 -9.03
N ASN A 148 27.35 -24.52 -9.43
CA ASN A 148 26.92 -23.41 -10.29
C ASN A 148 26.57 -23.90 -11.71
N GLN A 149 27.28 -24.88 -12.26
CA GLN A 149 26.94 -25.47 -13.56
C GLN A 149 25.63 -26.27 -13.51
N GLU A 150 25.37 -27.00 -12.43
CA GLU A 150 24.09 -27.72 -12.23
C GLU A 150 22.91 -26.74 -12.10
N THR A 151 23.09 -25.63 -11.37
CA THR A 151 22.02 -24.60 -11.25
C THR A 151 21.76 -23.87 -12.57
N ILE A 152 22.77 -23.67 -13.42
CA ILE A 152 22.58 -23.08 -14.75
C ILE A 152 21.79 -24.03 -15.65
N LYS A 153 22.11 -25.33 -15.65
CA LYS A 153 21.35 -26.34 -16.42
C LYS A 153 19.92 -26.48 -15.93
N GLU A 154 19.69 -26.43 -14.63
CA GLU A 154 18.35 -26.49 -14.04
C GLU A 154 17.53 -25.23 -14.37
N PHE A 155 18.16 -24.06 -14.47
CA PHE A 155 17.51 -22.81 -14.90
C PHE A 155 17.15 -22.84 -16.40
N GLU A 156 17.96 -23.49 -17.24
CA GLU A 156 17.71 -23.65 -18.67
C GLU A 156 16.55 -24.61 -18.94
N VAL A 157 16.51 -25.77 -18.28
CA VAL A 157 15.38 -26.72 -18.34
C VAL A 157 14.07 -26.08 -17.82
N ARG A 158 14.16 -25.24 -16.78
CA ARG A 158 12.99 -24.51 -16.24
C ARG A 158 12.50 -23.40 -17.18
N ASN A 159 13.37 -22.82 -18.01
CA ASN A 159 12.99 -21.84 -19.03
C ASN A 159 12.41 -22.50 -20.29
N GLU A 160 12.83 -23.72 -20.64
CA GLU A 160 12.17 -24.51 -21.68
C GLU A 160 10.76 -24.95 -21.25
N ALA A 161 10.58 -25.35 -20.00
CA ALA A 161 9.24 -25.63 -19.45
C ALA A 161 8.32 -24.38 -19.43
N ARG A 162 8.87 -23.16 -19.39
CA ARG A 162 8.10 -21.91 -19.52
C ARG A 162 7.70 -21.57 -20.97
N ARG A 163 8.29 -22.20 -21.99
CA ARG A 163 7.79 -22.12 -23.37
C ARG A 163 6.49 -22.92 -23.55
N PHE A 164 6.17 -23.81 -22.62
CA PHE A 164 4.88 -24.49 -22.48
C PHE A 164 4.02 -23.90 -21.35
N SER A 165 4.25 -22.64 -20.97
CA SER A 165 3.20 -21.90 -20.28
C SER A 165 2.06 -21.75 -21.29
N PRO A 166 0.80 -22.12 -20.98
CA PRO A 166 -0.31 -21.88 -21.88
C PRO A 166 -0.29 -20.40 -22.20
N SER A 167 -0.01 -20.09 -23.47
CA SER A 167 -0.02 -18.74 -23.95
C SER A 167 -1.44 -18.25 -23.69
N PHE A 168 -1.61 -17.34 -22.73
CA PHE A 168 -2.79 -16.48 -22.67
C PHE A 168 -2.70 -15.50 -23.84
N ALA A 169 -2.58 -16.04 -25.05
CA ALA A 169 -3.04 -15.36 -26.23
C ALA A 169 -4.54 -15.18 -25.98
N PRO A 170 -5.08 -13.95 -26.08
CA PRO A 170 -6.52 -13.78 -26.06
C PRO A 170 -7.05 -14.69 -27.16
N GLU A 171 -7.80 -15.74 -26.79
CA GLU A 171 -8.56 -16.49 -27.76
C GLU A 171 -9.35 -15.46 -28.57
N PRO A 172 -9.36 -15.55 -29.90
CA PRO A 172 -10.14 -14.63 -30.72
C PRO A 172 -11.58 -14.78 -30.27
N VAL A 173 -12.04 -13.80 -29.48
CA VAL A 173 -13.34 -13.80 -28.83
C VAL A 173 -14.34 -14.01 -29.94
N GLY A 174 -14.93 -15.21 -29.97
CA GLY A 174 -15.94 -15.60 -30.93
C GLY A 174 -16.98 -14.49 -30.95
N LYS A 175 -17.26 -13.98 -32.16
CA LYS A 175 -18.14 -12.85 -32.46
C LYS A 175 -19.37 -12.86 -31.54
N LEU A 176 -19.27 -12.16 -30.41
CA LEU A 176 -20.41 -11.92 -29.53
C LEU A 176 -21.39 -11.08 -30.35
N PRO A 177 -22.67 -11.48 -30.44
CA PRO A 177 -23.65 -10.79 -31.25
C PRO A 177 -23.77 -9.34 -30.77
N PHE A 178 -23.32 -8.42 -31.63
CA PHE A 178 -23.68 -7.01 -31.70
C PHE A 178 -24.34 -6.45 -30.41
N LEU A 179 -23.52 -6.11 -29.41
CA LEU A 179 -23.95 -5.15 -28.40
C LEU A 179 -24.13 -3.80 -29.12
N PRO A 180 -25.36 -3.26 -29.21
CA PRO A 180 -25.61 -2.04 -29.96
C PRO A 180 -24.86 -0.89 -29.28
N LYS A 181 -23.96 -0.25 -30.03
CA LYS A 181 -23.18 0.94 -29.61
C LYS A 181 -24.06 2.13 -29.17
N PHE A 182 -25.38 2.03 -29.29
CA PHE A 182 -26.36 3.02 -28.86
C PHE A 182 -26.58 3.07 -27.34
N ALA A 183 -26.31 1.99 -26.59
CA ALA A 183 -26.61 1.96 -25.15
C ALA A 183 -25.72 2.91 -24.31
N PHE A 184 -24.49 3.19 -24.76
CA PHE A 184 -23.59 4.10 -24.04
C PHE A 184 -23.91 5.59 -24.28
N GLY A 185 -24.46 5.95 -25.44
CA GLY A 185 -24.83 7.33 -25.73
C GLY A 185 -26.03 7.81 -24.91
N ALA A 186 -27.06 6.96 -24.79
CA ALA A 186 -28.26 7.29 -24.03
C ALA A 186 -27.98 7.46 -22.53
N SER A 187 -27.06 6.67 -21.98
CA SER A 187 -26.67 6.75 -20.56
C SER A 187 -26.05 8.10 -20.21
N LEU A 188 -25.19 8.66 -21.06
CA LEU A 188 -24.58 9.98 -20.84
C LEU A 188 -25.62 11.10 -20.89
N VAL A 189 -26.53 11.07 -21.88
CA VAL A 189 -27.59 12.09 -22.00
C VAL A 189 -28.50 12.06 -20.77
N LEU A 190 -28.85 10.87 -20.29
CA LEU A 190 -29.70 10.70 -19.11
C LEU A 190 -28.99 11.16 -17.83
N LEU A 191 -27.68 10.91 -17.71
CA LEU A 191 -26.85 11.40 -16.61
C LEU A 191 -26.76 12.94 -16.59
N PHE A 192 -26.57 13.57 -17.75
CA PHE A 192 -26.58 15.03 -17.86
C PHE A 192 -27.96 15.63 -17.51
N PHE A 193 -29.04 14.99 -17.94
CA PHE A 193 -30.39 15.42 -17.63
C PHE A 193 -30.67 15.34 -16.12
N LEU A 194 -30.20 14.27 -15.46
CA LEU A 194 -30.36 14.06 -14.02
C LEU A 194 -29.52 15.06 -13.21
N LEU A 195 -28.28 15.34 -13.63
CA LEU A 195 -27.45 16.39 -13.06
C LEU A 195 -28.07 17.79 -13.24
N PHE A 196 -28.70 18.05 -14.39
CA PHE A 196 -29.40 19.32 -14.63
C PHE A 196 -30.62 19.47 -13.72
N GLN A 197 -31.42 18.41 -13.53
CA GLN A 197 -32.55 18.42 -12.60
C GLN A 197 -32.12 18.68 -11.16
N ILE A 198 -31.06 17.99 -10.70
CA ILE A 198 -30.49 18.21 -9.37
C ILE A 198 -29.97 19.65 -9.26
N GLY A 199 -29.15 20.11 -10.22
CA GLY A 199 -28.59 21.45 -10.20
C GLY A 199 -29.65 22.56 -10.23
N PHE A 200 -30.77 22.34 -10.93
CA PHE A 200 -31.90 23.28 -10.96
C PHE A 200 -32.64 23.34 -9.63
N PHE A 201 -32.86 22.18 -8.98
CA PHE A 201 -33.53 22.12 -7.68
C PHE A 201 -32.70 22.78 -6.57
N TYR A 202 -31.39 22.53 -6.56
CA TYR A 202 -30.47 23.11 -5.57
C TYR A 202 -29.98 24.52 -5.93
N ARG A 203 -30.43 25.11 -7.05
CA ARG A 203 -29.97 26.45 -7.48
C ARG A 203 -30.26 27.52 -6.43
N LYS A 204 -31.39 27.44 -5.72
CA LYS A 204 -31.76 28.42 -4.69
C LYS A 204 -30.91 28.29 -3.43
N GLU A 205 -30.67 27.07 -2.95
CA GLU A 205 -29.81 26.81 -1.77
C GLU A 205 -28.34 27.12 -2.05
N ILE A 206 -27.84 26.80 -3.25
CA ILE A 206 -26.45 27.13 -3.63
C ILE A 206 -26.26 28.64 -3.75
N LEU A 207 -27.26 29.40 -4.21
CA LEU A 207 -27.22 30.86 -4.21
C LEU A 207 -27.29 31.47 -2.81
N GLU A 208 -27.88 30.78 -1.84
CA GLU A 208 -27.90 31.22 -0.45
C GLU A 208 -26.55 30.95 0.24
N ILE A 209 -25.91 29.82 -0.08
CA ILE A 209 -24.54 29.50 0.38
C ILE A 209 -23.50 30.40 -0.30
N ALA A 210 -23.64 30.68 -1.59
CA ALA A 210 -22.75 31.57 -2.35
C ALA A 210 -23.08 33.06 -2.12
N GLY A 211 -24.28 33.35 -1.63
CA GLY A 211 -24.79 34.68 -1.28
C GLY A 211 -24.58 35.04 0.18
N VAL A 212 -23.85 34.21 0.95
CA VAL A 212 -23.15 34.71 2.14
C VAL A 212 -22.15 35.73 1.61
N GLU A 213 -22.61 36.98 1.62
CA GLU A 213 -21.81 38.18 1.47
C GLU A 213 -20.47 37.95 2.15
N SER A 214 -19.40 38.45 1.54
CA SER A 214 -18.05 38.58 2.07
C SER A 214 -18.05 39.09 3.52
N GLY A 215 -18.37 38.21 4.43
CA GLY A 215 -18.54 38.44 5.84
C GLY A 215 -17.16 38.27 6.41
N LYS A 216 -16.59 39.39 6.85
CA LYS A 216 -15.48 39.48 7.79
C LYS A 216 -15.41 38.24 8.69
N VAL A 217 -14.61 37.25 8.29
CA VAL A 217 -14.14 36.23 9.21
C VAL A 217 -12.97 36.89 9.92
N ALA A 218 -13.13 37.03 11.24
CA ALA A 218 -12.22 37.66 12.19
C ALA A 218 -10.78 37.91 11.69
N GLY A 219 -10.47 39.14 11.30
CA GLY A 219 -9.10 39.67 11.31
C GLY A 219 -8.25 39.52 10.05
N ALA A 220 -8.67 38.82 8.99
CA ALA A 220 -7.85 38.69 7.79
C ALA A 220 -8.36 39.56 6.63
N TYR A 221 -7.70 40.70 6.40
CA TYR A 221 -7.85 41.45 5.14
C TYR A 221 -7.27 40.60 4.00
N SER A 222 -8.11 39.92 3.23
CA SER A 222 -7.66 39.39 1.94
C SER A 222 -7.69 40.52 0.92
N ASN A 223 -6.54 41.17 0.73
CA ASN A 223 -6.30 41.92 -0.48
C ASN A 223 -6.47 40.94 -1.64
N ARG A 224 -7.34 41.26 -2.61
CA ARG A 224 -7.55 40.46 -3.81
C ARG A 224 -6.25 40.45 -4.63
N VAL A 225 -5.33 39.57 -4.27
CA VAL A 225 -4.22 39.21 -5.14
C VAL A 225 -4.83 38.39 -6.26
N ASP A 226 -4.77 39.00 -7.44
CA ASP A 226 -5.36 38.56 -8.69
C ASP A 226 -4.96 37.10 -8.96
N LEU A 227 -5.94 36.18 -9.04
CA LEU A 227 -5.69 34.74 -9.27
C LEU A 227 -4.94 34.47 -10.59
N SER A 228 -4.87 35.46 -11.48
CA SER A 228 -4.05 35.48 -12.68
C SER A 228 -2.55 35.29 -12.38
N LEU A 229 -2.05 35.80 -11.24
CA LEU A 229 -0.65 35.70 -10.85
C LEU A 229 -0.26 34.27 -10.44
N VAL A 230 -1.17 33.54 -9.77
CA VAL A 230 -0.99 32.14 -9.36
C VAL A 230 -1.08 31.18 -10.55
N LYS A 231 -1.83 31.55 -11.59
CA LYS A 231 -1.99 30.72 -12.78
C LYS A 231 -0.74 30.74 -13.68
N ASN A 232 0.01 31.84 -13.70
CA ASN A 232 1.23 31.96 -14.50
C ASN A 232 2.44 31.30 -13.83
N SER A 233 2.52 31.28 -12.50
CA SER A 233 3.62 30.62 -11.78
C SER A 233 3.56 29.09 -11.81
N SER A 234 2.40 28.48 -12.10
CA SER A 234 2.28 27.01 -12.19
C SER A 234 2.69 26.43 -13.55
N LEU A 235 2.76 27.24 -14.61
CA LEU A 235 3.19 26.80 -15.95
C LEU A 235 4.70 26.61 -16.04
N ASP A 236 5.49 27.38 -15.29
CA ASP A 236 6.95 27.21 -15.22
C ASP A 236 7.37 25.89 -14.54
N TYR A 237 6.56 25.35 -13.61
CA TYR A 237 6.86 24.07 -12.96
C TYR A 237 6.56 22.84 -13.82
N LEU A 238 5.68 22.98 -14.82
CA LEU A 238 5.35 21.89 -15.76
C LEU A 238 6.20 21.94 -17.05
N GLY A 239 6.93 23.04 -17.26
CA GLY A 239 7.74 23.31 -18.45
C GLY A 239 9.14 22.67 -18.46
N ASN A 240 9.48 21.77 -17.53
CA ASN A 240 10.81 21.15 -17.53
C ASN A 240 10.93 20.04 -18.60
N LYS A 241 11.25 20.45 -19.83
CA LYS A 241 11.58 19.56 -20.96
C LYS A 241 13.05 19.08 -20.97
N GLY A 242 13.83 19.36 -19.93
CA GLY A 242 15.25 18.98 -19.84
C GLY A 242 15.57 18.08 -18.65
N ASP A 243 16.08 16.89 -18.95
CA ASP A 243 16.87 16.02 -18.07
C ASP A 243 16.23 15.33 -16.85
N ARG A 244 15.79 14.09 -17.12
CA ARG A 244 16.16 12.82 -16.46
C ARG A 244 16.15 12.68 -14.93
N VAL A 245 15.48 13.55 -14.19
CA VAL A 245 15.08 13.24 -12.81
C VAL A 245 13.56 13.30 -12.72
N LYS A 246 12.91 12.14 -12.95
CA LYS A 246 11.50 11.94 -12.59
C LYS A 246 11.42 11.87 -11.07
N GLU A 247 11.53 13.01 -10.41
CA GLU A 247 11.05 13.12 -9.04
C GLU A 247 9.53 13.05 -9.12
N ASN A 248 8.95 11.97 -8.62
CA ASN A 248 7.52 11.91 -8.35
C ASN A 248 7.26 12.85 -7.17
N VAL A 249 7.27 14.16 -7.42
CA VAL A 249 6.82 15.14 -6.45
C VAL A 249 5.32 14.94 -6.35
N SER A 250 4.87 14.34 -5.25
CA SER A 250 3.44 14.18 -5.01
C SER A 250 2.81 15.56 -4.97
N PHE A 251 1.68 15.73 -5.64
CA PHE A 251 0.91 16.97 -5.69
C PHE A 251 0.67 17.57 -4.28
N ALA A 252 0.49 16.70 -3.28
CA ALA A 252 0.39 17.07 -1.87
C ALA A 252 1.60 17.87 -1.37
N ARG A 253 2.83 17.52 -1.77
CA ARG A 253 4.06 18.21 -1.34
C ARG A 253 4.19 19.60 -1.96
N VAL A 254 3.72 19.77 -3.20
CA VAL A 254 3.66 21.08 -3.87
C VAL A 254 2.67 21.99 -3.14
N MET A 255 1.48 21.49 -2.82
CA MET A 255 0.45 22.24 -2.10
C MET A 255 0.89 22.62 -0.67
N LEU A 256 1.54 21.70 0.04
CA LEU A 256 2.00 21.92 1.42
C LEU A 256 3.15 22.94 1.46
N ARG A 257 4.06 22.91 0.47
CA ARG A 257 5.12 23.93 0.35
C ARG A 257 4.57 25.30 -0.03
N ALA A 258 3.59 25.37 -0.94
CA ALA A 258 2.93 26.62 -1.31
C ALA A 258 2.16 27.24 -0.13
N ALA A 259 1.57 26.42 0.76
CA ALA A 259 0.97 26.89 1.99
C ALA A 259 2.02 27.47 2.96
N MET A 260 3.15 26.77 3.16
CA MET A 260 4.23 27.24 4.03
C MET A 260 4.90 28.54 3.54
N GLU A 261 5.10 28.70 2.23
CA GLU A 261 5.66 29.94 1.66
C GLU A 261 4.72 31.15 1.80
N ARG A 262 3.41 30.89 1.99
CA ARG A 262 2.42 31.94 2.23
C ARG A 262 2.49 32.50 3.65
N ASP A 263 2.74 31.65 4.64
CA ASP A 263 2.82 32.05 6.06
C ASP A 263 4.10 32.82 6.39
N ILE A 264 5.19 32.63 5.62
CA ILE A 264 6.47 33.34 5.83
C ILE A 264 6.42 34.78 5.30
N ASN A 265 5.53 35.08 4.35
CA ASN A 265 5.44 36.38 3.68
C ASN A 265 4.27 37.25 4.17
N GLN A 266 3.61 36.87 5.27
CA GLN A 266 2.64 37.70 5.99
C GLN A 266 3.26 38.27 7.27
#